data_AF-A0A929HF98-F1
#
_entry.id   AF-A0A929HF98-F1
#
_cell.length_a   1.000
_cell.length_b   1.000
_cell.length_c   1.000
_cell.angle_alpha   90.00
_cell.angle_beta   90.00
_cell.angle_gamma   90.00
#
_symmetry.space_group_name_H-M   'P 1'
#
loop_
_entity.id
_entity.type
_entity.pdbx_description
1 polymer ?
#
loop_
_entity_poly.entity_id
_entity_poly.type
_entity_poly.pdbx_seq_one_letter_code
_entity_poly.pdbx_strand_id
1 'polypeptide(L)' 'FTETPTETPTETPTETPTATFTETPTATFTLTVTPSDTPEPTLTFTPTLAPTLIPTETATTVP' A
#
# COMPACT_ATOMS: atom_id res chain seq x y z
N PHE A 1 5.45 62.79 11.88
CA PHE A 1 4.83 61.73 11.07
C PHE A 1 5.14 60.41 11.75
N THR A 2 4.13 59.61 12.05
CA THR A 2 4.28 58.31 12.72
C THR A 2 3.96 57.24 11.69
N GLU A 3 4.94 56.41 11.36
CA GLU A 3 4.75 55.31 10.42
C GLU A 3 4.00 54.20 11.16
N THR A 4 2.81 53.85 10.67
CA THR A 4 2.06 52.70 11.16
C THR A 4 2.62 51.46 10.47
N PRO A 5 3.17 50.47 11.20
CA PRO A 5 3.55 49.21 10.56
C PRO A 5 2.28 48.54 10.02
N THR A 6 2.29 48.22 8.73
CA THR A 6 1.27 47.37 8.12
C THR A 6 1.69 45.94 8.34
N GLU A 7 0.90 45.18 9.10
CA GLU A 7 1.10 43.74 9.26
C GLU A 7 0.81 43.05 7.92
N THR A 8 1.81 42.40 7.34
CA THR A 8 1.63 41.55 6.16
C THR A 8 1.04 40.21 6.61
N PRO A 9 -0.05 39.71 6.02
CA PRO A 9 -0.55 38.38 6.33
C PRO A 9 0.49 37.33 5.91
N THR A 10 0.89 36.48 6.85
CA THR A 10 1.70 35.28 6.58
C THR A 10 0.74 34.16 6.19
N GLU A 11 0.80 33.71 4.92
CA GLU A 11 0.08 32.51 4.49
C GLU A 11 0.63 31.29 5.26
N THR A 12 -0.25 30.50 5.88
CA THR A 12 0.13 29.24 6.51
C THR A 12 -0.11 28.13 5.51
N PRO A 13 0.93 27.41 5.03
CA PRO A 13 0.75 26.34 4.08
C PRO A 13 -0.14 25.23 4.69
N THR A 14 -1.12 24.76 3.92
CA THR A 14 -2.01 23.65 4.34
C THR A 14 -1.55 22.36 3.68
N GLU A 15 -1.31 21.32 4.48
CA GLU A 15 -0.99 19.97 4.00
C GLU A 15 -2.27 19.25 3.54
N THR A 16 -2.32 18.84 2.26
CA THR A 16 -3.39 17.96 1.76
C THR A 16 -2.82 16.55 1.51
N PRO A 17 -3.22 15.53 2.27
CA PRO A 17 -2.77 14.16 2.03
C PRO A 17 -3.43 13.58 0.78
N THR A 18 -2.62 12.91 -0.06
CA THR A 18 -3.12 12.11 -1.20
C THR A 18 -2.71 10.65 -1.00
N ALA A 19 -3.68 9.74 -1.10
CA ALA A 19 -3.45 8.30 -1.01
C ALA A 19 -3.10 7.72 -2.38
N THR A 20 -2.00 6.95 -2.46
CA THR A 20 -1.64 6.14 -3.63
C THR A 20 -1.71 4.66 -3.28
N PHE A 21 -2.33 3.84 -4.14
CA PHE A 21 -2.45 2.39 -3.93
C PHE A 21 -1.38 1.64 -4.73
N THR A 22 -0.68 0.71 -4.06
CA THR A 22 0.22 -0.24 -4.72
C THR A 22 -0.27 -1.67 -4.48
N GLU A 23 -0.37 -2.45 -5.56
CA GLU A 23 -0.73 -3.87 -5.53
C GLU A 23 0.49 -4.71 -5.12
N THR A 24 0.38 -5.47 -4.03
CA THR A 24 1.41 -6.45 -3.63
C THR A 24 0.82 -7.86 -3.68
N PRO A 25 1.28 -8.74 -4.58
CA PRO A 25 0.77 -10.10 -4.67
C PRO A 25 1.26 -10.94 -3.48
N THR A 26 0.33 -11.64 -2.82
CA THR A 26 0.63 -12.63 -1.78
C THR A 26 0.32 -14.02 -2.30
N ALA A 27 1.26 -14.96 -2.13
CA ALA A 27 1.08 -16.36 -2.51
C ALA A 27 0.63 -17.20 -1.31
N THR A 28 -0.41 -18.01 -1.48
CA THR A 28 -0.83 -19.05 -0.53
C THR A 28 -0.62 -20.42 -1.16
N PHE A 29 -0.03 -21.36 -0.40
CA PHE A 29 0.24 -22.72 -0.86
C PHE A 29 -0.80 -23.69 -0.33
N THR A 30 -1.37 -24.50 -1.22
CA THR A 30 -2.23 -25.62 -0.84
C THR A 30 -1.57 -26.93 -1.24
N LEU A 31 -1.48 -27.85 -0.27
CA LEU A 31 -0.99 -29.21 -0.46
C LEU A 31 -2.16 -30.13 -0.76
N THR A 32 -2.11 -30.85 -1.88
CA THR A 32 -3.06 -31.93 -2.18
C THR A 32 -2.31 -33.26 -2.20
N VAL A 33 -2.79 -34.22 -1.40
CA VAL A 33 -2.27 -35.58 -1.37
C VAL A 33 -3.17 -36.44 -2.25
N THR A 34 -2.61 -37.04 -3.29
CA THR A 34 -3.35 -37.96 -4.16
C THR A 34 -2.94 -39.40 -3.83
N PRO A 35 -3.88 -40.30 -3.52
CA PRO A 35 -3.56 -41.71 -3.35
C PRO A 35 -2.95 -42.26 -4.64
N SER A 36 -1.86 -43.01 -4.52
CA SER A 36 -1.15 -43.65 -5.64
C SER A 36 -1.21 -45.17 -5.47
N ASP A 37 -1.28 -45.90 -6.58
CA ASP A 37 -1.19 -47.36 -6.61
C ASP A 37 0.25 -47.87 -6.33
N THR A 38 1.23 -46.98 -6.29
CA THR A 38 2.61 -47.23 -5.82
C THR A 38 2.77 -46.91 -4.32
N PRO A 39 3.77 -47.48 -3.63
CA PRO A 39 3.95 -47.30 -2.18
C PRO A 39 4.24 -45.85 -1.74
N GLU A 40 4.39 -44.91 -2.66
CA GLU A 40 4.65 -43.51 -2.36
C GLU A 40 3.54 -42.62 -2.94
N PRO A 41 2.82 -41.85 -2.10
CA PRO A 41 1.81 -40.91 -2.56
C PRO A 41 2.46 -39.77 -3.36
N THR A 42 1.74 -39.23 -4.34
CA THR A 42 2.20 -38.05 -5.09
C THR A 42 1.67 -36.78 -4.44
N LEU A 43 2.56 -35.80 -4.23
CA LEU A 43 2.26 -34.50 -3.63
C LEU A 43 2.23 -33.44 -4.74
N THR A 44 1.19 -32.63 -4.78
CA THR A 44 1.09 -31.53 -5.75
C THR A 44 0.93 -30.19 -5.02
N PHE A 45 1.76 -29.21 -5.40
CA PHE A 45 1.74 -27.84 -4.89
C PHE A 45 0.99 -26.94 -5.87
N THR A 46 -0.06 -26.27 -5.40
CA THR A 46 -0.77 -25.27 -6.21
C THR A 46 -0.70 -23.92 -5.50
N PRO A 47 0.03 -22.93 -6.06
CA PRO A 47 0.03 -21.57 -5.52
C PRO A 47 -1.22 -20.82 -5.95
N THR A 48 -1.86 -20.10 -5.02
CA THR A 48 -2.92 -19.13 -5.31
C THR A 48 -2.41 -17.73 -5.02
N LEU A 49 -2.58 -16.82 -5.98
CA LEU A 49 -2.12 -15.43 -5.90
C LEU A 49 -3.30 -14.55 -5.50
N ALA A 50 -3.14 -13.75 -4.45
CA ALA A 50 -4.12 -12.76 -4.03
C ALA A 50 -3.47 -11.37 -3.93
N PRO A 51 -4.00 -10.33 -4.61
CA PRO A 51 -3.50 -8.98 -4.46
C PRO A 51 -3.85 -8.42 -3.07
N THR A 52 -2.92 -7.70 -2.47
CA THR A 52 -3.15 -6.89 -1.26
C THR A 52 -2.86 -5.43 -1.57
N LEU A 53 -3.80 -4.57 -1.18
CA LEU A 53 -3.76 -3.13 -1.41
C LEU A 53 -2.98 -2.48 -0.27
N ILE A 54 -1.86 -1.83 -0.57
CA ILE A 54 -1.09 -1.06 0.42
C ILE A 54 -1.29 0.43 0.13
N PRO A 55 -1.98 1.17 1.02
CA PRO A 55 -2.10 2.62 0.89
C PRO A 55 -0.79 3.30 1.32
N THR A 56 -0.33 4.27 0.53
CA THR A 56 0.75 5.18 0.89
C THR A 56 0.22 6.61 0.91
N GLU A 57 0.32 7.26 2.06
CA GLU A 57 -0.04 8.67 2.24
C GLU A 57 1.14 9.55 1.82
N THR A 58 0.93 10.44 0.85
CA THR A 58 1.89 11.49 0.48
C THR A 58 1.30 12.84 0.83
N ALA A 59 1.97 13.59 1.70
CA ALA A 59 1.59 14.96 2.02
C ALA A 59 2.17 15.92 0.98
N THR A 60 1.31 16.75 0.38
CA THR A 60 1.74 17.83 -0.52
C THR A 60 1.53 19.16 0.18
N THR A 61 2.63 19.88 0.39
CA THR A 61 2.61 21.26 0.88
C THR A 61 2.25 22.19 -0.27
N VAL A 62 1.14 22.91 -0.14
CA VAL A 62 0.81 24.02 -1.06
C VAL A 62 1.51 25.28 -0.51
N PRO A 63 2.35 25.98 -1.32
CA PRO A 63 3.09 27.16 -0.87
C PRO A 63 2.20 28.35 -0.56
#